data_AF-A0A936CE74-F1
#
_entry.id   AF-A0A936CE74-F1
#
_cell.length_a   1.000
_cell.length_b   1.000
_cell.length_c   1.000
_cell.angle_alpha   90.00
_cell.angle_beta   90.00
_cell.angle_gamma   90.00
#
_symmetry.space_group_name_H-M   'P 1'
#
loop_
_entity.id
_entity.type
_entity.pdbx_description
1 polymer ?
#
loop_
_entity_poly.entity_id
_entity_poly.type
_entity_poly.pdbx_seq_one_letter_code
_entity_poly.pdbx_strand_id
1 'polypeptide(L)'
;MHCTLLIPGLLPAHGPLAEEAARVAAELRLPALERLLARGRRSEQAGLGMERWLLEACGAEEDAELPAGALSRRADALTGATHAGAASDDTAVWMRADPVHLRLNRDQLLLIPASMFGVQRAEAERLVEALNRHFAGQLSFFPLHPERWCVRVEAGLADAAGGLRTHTLAETAGRDVNPRLPAGPQAMRWHRLLNELQMLLHAEAVNDEREARGEPAVNSVWLWGAGALPANLAAPWQTITAEDALARGLAQACGLRHREPPADARQWLERMPEAGRHLLVLDALRARWRWATWKSGARDWNRWSWPGSRRCSPPCNPGAWACSRWRPATKRRASRSRPRAATCAASGAA
;
A
#
# COMPACT_ATOMS: atom_id res chain seq x y z
N MET A 1 -26.84 -11.19 11.42
CA MET A 1 -25.63 -10.66 10.77
C MET A 1 -24.91 -9.67 11.71
N HIS A 2 -23.59 -9.80 11.85
CA HIS A 2 -22.75 -8.83 12.57
C HIS A 2 -21.60 -8.38 11.67
N CYS A 3 -21.53 -7.09 11.35
CA CYS A 3 -20.45 -6.52 10.56
C CYS A 3 -19.51 -5.73 11.46
N THR A 4 -18.22 -6.06 11.43
CA THR A 4 -17.14 -5.22 11.94
C THR A 4 -16.59 -4.43 10.77
N LEU A 5 -16.66 -3.11 10.84
CA LEU A 5 -16.10 -2.21 9.84
C LEU A 5 -14.82 -1.59 10.38
N LEU A 6 -13.68 -1.90 9.76
CA LEU A 6 -12.38 -1.30 10.07
C LEU A 6 -12.06 -0.24 9.03
N ILE A 7 -11.84 1.01 9.47
CA ILE A 7 -11.49 2.14 8.60
C ILE A 7 -10.11 2.69 9.02
N PRO A 8 -9.02 2.15 8.45
CA PRO A 8 -7.67 2.54 8.83
C PRO A 8 -7.41 4.02 8.57
N GLY A 9 -6.89 4.73 9.58
CA GLY A 9 -6.49 6.13 9.44
C GLY A 9 -7.64 7.14 9.32
N LEU A 10 -8.88 6.74 9.64
CA LEU A 10 -10.04 7.64 9.64
C LEU A 10 -9.85 8.83 10.61
N LEU A 11 -9.33 8.55 11.80
CA LEU A 11 -9.02 9.52 12.83
C LEU A 11 -7.52 9.40 13.13
N PRO A 12 -6.69 10.38 12.74
CA PRO A 12 -5.29 10.35 13.14
C PRO A 12 -5.19 10.58 14.64
N ALA A 13 -4.66 9.58 15.33
CA ALA A 13 -4.61 9.57 16.79
C ALA A 13 -3.60 10.57 17.35
N HIS A 14 -2.47 10.83 16.67
CA HIS A 14 -1.37 11.63 17.22
C HIS A 14 -0.52 12.37 16.15
N GLY A 15 0.07 13.49 16.56
CA GLY A 15 1.07 14.25 15.81
C GLY A 15 0.57 15.60 15.28
N PRO A 16 1.45 16.40 14.64
CA PRO A 16 1.10 17.75 14.15
C PRO A 16 0.00 17.75 13.07
N LEU A 17 -0.21 16.60 12.41
CA LEU A 17 -1.28 16.41 11.44
C LEU A 17 -2.64 16.05 12.08
N ALA A 18 -2.70 15.76 13.39
CA ALA A 18 -3.94 15.38 14.06
C ALA A 18 -4.93 16.55 14.09
N GLU A 19 -4.45 17.77 14.39
CA GLU A 19 -5.28 18.98 14.37
C GLU A 19 -5.76 19.32 12.96
N GLU A 20 -4.87 19.24 11.96
CA GLU A 20 -5.23 19.52 10.57
C GLU A 20 -6.23 18.49 10.04
N ALA A 21 -6.05 17.22 10.37
CA ALA A 21 -7.00 16.18 10.03
C ALA A 21 -8.33 16.33 10.75
N ALA A 22 -8.34 16.74 12.02
CA ALA A 22 -9.56 17.00 12.77
C ALA A 22 -10.35 18.15 12.12
N ARG A 23 -9.65 19.20 11.65
CA ARG A 23 -10.26 20.28 10.87
C ARG A 23 -10.84 19.79 9.54
N VAL A 24 -10.06 19.03 8.77
CA VAL A 24 -10.55 18.43 7.52
C VAL A 24 -11.76 17.53 7.78
N ALA A 25 -11.70 16.69 8.82
CA ALA A 25 -12.80 15.81 9.20
C ALA A 25 -14.06 16.57 9.60
N ALA A 26 -13.93 17.73 10.27
CA ALA A 26 -15.05 18.58 10.63
C ALA A 26 -15.76 19.20 9.40
N GLU A 27 -15.02 19.43 8.32
CA GLU A 27 -15.56 19.95 7.06
C GLU A 27 -16.15 18.84 6.16
N LEU A 28 -15.78 17.58 6.38
CA LEU A 28 -16.28 16.44 5.62
C LEU A 28 -17.72 16.09 6.02
N ARG A 29 -18.65 16.23 5.08
CA ARG A 29 -20.01 15.69 5.21
C ARG A 29 -20.01 14.22 4.79
N LEU A 30 -20.23 13.32 5.76
CA LEU A 30 -20.24 11.87 5.54
C LEU A 30 -21.57 11.25 6.02
N PRO A 31 -22.70 11.48 5.32
CA PRO A 31 -24.03 11.19 5.85
C PRO A 31 -24.25 9.72 6.26
N ALA A 32 -23.55 8.77 5.65
CA ALA A 32 -23.61 7.36 6.03
C ALA A 32 -22.89 7.11 7.35
N LEU A 33 -21.65 7.60 7.48
CA LEU A 33 -20.85 7.49 8.71
C LEU A 33 -21.51 8.27 9.86
N GLU A 34 -21.97 9.50 9.60
CA GLU A 34 -22.73 10.31 10.56
C GLU A 34 -23.94 9.54 11.12
N ARG A 35 -24.71 8.87 10.25
CA ARG A 35 -25.85 8.05 10.67
C ARG A 35 -25.44 6.83 11.50
N LEU A 36 -24.34 6.17 11.14
CA LEU A 36 -23.82 5.03 11.91
C LEU A 36 -23.35 5.48 13.30
N LEU A 37 -22.59 6.57 13.37
CA LEU A 37 -22.08 7.12 14.62
C LEU A 37 -23.21 7.65 15.51
N ALA A 38 -24.21 8.33 14.95
CA ALA A 38 -25.35 8.86 15.70
C ALA A 38 -26.25 7.77 16.32
N ARG A 39 -26.20 6.54 15.80
CA ARG A 39 -26.96 5.38 16.31
C ARG A 39 -26.09 4.40 17.11
N GLY A 40 -24.79 4.64 17.15
CA GLY A 40 -23.82 3.75 17.78
C GLY A 40 -23.62 4.07 19.27
N ARG A 41 -22.96 3.15 19.97
CA ARG A 41 -22.33 3.43 21.26
C ARG A 41 -20.85 3.69 21.03
N ARG A 42 -20.30 4.70 21.67
CA ARG A 42 -18.87 5.02 21.62
C ARG A 42 -18.14 4.27 22.71
N SER A 43 -17.05 3.62 22.33
CA SER A 43 -16.01 3.12 23.23
C SER A 43 -14.66 3.51 22.66
N GLU A 44 -13.72 3.85 23.53
CA GLU A 44 -12.34 4.12 23.15
C GLU A 44 -11.47 2.92 23.47
N GLN A 45 -10.50 2.67 22.60
CA GLN A 45 -9.51 1.60 22.73
C GLN A 45 -8.13 2.20 22.50
N ALA A 46 -7.09 1.47 22.89
CA ALA A 46 -5.72 1.84 22.55
C ALA A 46 -5.58 2.03 21.03
N GLY A 47 -4.90 3.12 20.63
CA GLY A 47 -4.68 3.44 19.23
C GLY A 47 -3.65 2.50 18.61
N LEU A 48 -4.11 1.37 18.07
CA LEU A 48 -3.27 0.41 17.36
C LEU A 48 -3.20 0.71 15.86
N GLY A 49 -2.06 0.41 15.24
CA GLY A 49 -1.97 0.30 13.78
C GLY A 49 -2.89 -0.81 13.26
N MET A 50 -3.34 -0.69 12.01
CA MET A 50 -4.25 -1.68 11.39
C MET A 50 -3.69 -3.09 11.45
N GLU A 51 -2.42 -3.24 11.09
CA GLU A 51 -1.73 -4.52 11.03
C GLU A 51 -1.70 -5.20 12.40
N ARG A 52 -1.40 -4.43 13.45
CA ARG A 52 -1.38 -4.89 14.83
C ARG A 52 -2.78 -5.24 15.33
N TRP A 53 -3.76 -4.39 15.08
CA TRP A 53 -5.15 -4.62 15.45
C TRP A 53 -5.71 -5.90 14.81
N LEU A 54 -5.41 -6.13 13.51
CA LEU A 54 -5.85 -7.34 12.81
C LEU A 54 -5.22 -8.60 13.41
N LEU A 55 -3.95 -8.53 13.79
CA LEU A 55 -3.23 -9.65 14.40
C LEU A 55 -3.81 -10.01 15.78
N GLU A 56 -4.00 -9.03 16.65
CA GLU A 56 -4.62 -9.22 17.98
C GLU A 56 -6.05 -9.76 17.88
N ALA A 57 -6.84 -9.24 16.93
CA ALA A 57 -8.20 -9.71 16.72
C ALA A 57 -8.28 -11.15 16.17
N CYS A 58 -7.15 -11.70 15.71
CA CYS A 58 -6.96 -13.10 15.34
C CYS A 58 -6.30 -13.94 16.45
N GLY A 59 -6.28 -13.44 17.70
CA GLY A 59 -5.87 -14.19 18.88
C GLY A 59 -4.36 -14.26 19.12
N ALA A 60 -3.56 -13.41 18.47
CA ALA A 60 -2.14 -13.31 18.78
C ALA A 60 -1.89 -12.63 20.14
N GLU A 61 -0.74 -12.94 20.73
CA GLU A 61 -0.28 -12.32 21.98
C GLU A 61 0.01 -10.83 21.80
N GLU A 62 -0.20 -10.04 22.85
CA GLU A 62 -0.02 -8.58 22.85
C GLU A 62 1.45 -8.17 22.65
N ASP A 63 2.44 -9.02 22.90
CA ASP A 63 3.85 -8.66 22.67
C ASP A 63 4.47 -9.37 21.45
N ALA A 64 3.66 -10.11 20.68
CA ALA A 64 4.14 -10.77 19.48
C ALA A 64 4.51 -9.74 18.40
N GLU A 65 5.73 -9.85 17.86
CA GLU A 65 6.11 -9.13 16.65
C GLU A 65 5.21 -9.60 15.50
N LEU A 66 4.80 -8.65 14.65
CA LEU A 66 3.93 -8.93 13.52
C LEU A 66 4.66 -9.77 12.45
N PRO A 67 4.21 -10.99 12.11
CA PRO A 67 4.87 -11.83 11.09
C PRO A 67 4.45 -11.40 9.68
N ALA A 68 4.68 -10.13 9.34
CA ALA A 68 4.15 -9.47 8.15
C ALA A 68 4.62 -10.14 6.85
N GLY A 69 5.89 -10.55 6.80
CA GLY A 69 6.47 -11.23 5.64
C GLY A 69 5.81 -12.59 5.38
N ALA A 70 5.66 -13.39 6.44
CA ALA A 70 5.06 -14.72 6.35
C ALA A 70 3.58 -14.67 5.93
N LEU A 71 2.82 -13.74 6.52
CA LEU A 71 1.42 -13.50 6.16
C LEU A 71 1.27 -13.01 4.72
N SER A 72 2.09 -12.04 4.30
CA SER A 72 2.03 -11.49 2.93
C SER A 72 2.40 -12.55 1.88
N ARG A 73 3.42 -13.38 2.14
CA ARG A 73 3.77 -14.52 1.27
C ARG A 73 2.59 -15.49 1.11
N ARG A 74 1.93 -15.83 2.21
CA ARG A 74 0.77 -16.73 2.20
C ARG A 74 -0.35 -16.15 1.33
N ALA A 75 -0.60 -14.84 1.42
CA ALA A 75 -1.56 -14.13 0.58
C ALA A 75 -1.28 -14.26 -0.93
N ASP A 76 0.00 -14.14 -1.33
CA ASP A 76 0.43 -14.16 -2.72
C ASP A 76 0.46 -15.58 -3.32
N ALA A 77 0.66 -16.63 -2.51
CA ALA A 77 0.66 -18.03 -2.96
C ALA A 77 -0.66 -18.45 -3.67
N LEU A 78 -1.80 -17.87 -3.31
CA LEU A 78 -3.09 -18.13 -3.98
C LEU A 78 -3.24 -17.45 -5.34
N THR A 79 -2.47 -16.41 -5.63
CA THR A 79 -2.57 -15.65 -6.89
C THR A 79 -1.79 -16.29 -8.03
N GLY A 80 -1.15 -17.45 -7.79
CA GLY A 80 -0.33 -18.15 -8.78
C GLY A 80 1.03 -17.47 -9.06
N ALA A 81 1.35 -16.39 -8.36
CA ALA A 81 2.68 -15.77 -8.36
C ALA A 81 3.65 -16.59 -7.49
N THR A 82 3.80 -17.88 -7.79
CA THR A 82 4.80 -18.72 -7.12
C THR A 82 6.17 -18.41 -7.70
N HIS A 83 6.91 -17.53 -7.05
CA HIS A 83 8.35 -17.44 -7.27
C HIS A 83 8.98 -18.77 -6.82
N ALA A 84 9.60 -19.50 -7.76
CA ALA A 84 10.27 -20.76 -7.49
C ALA A 84 11.34 -20.54 -6.40
N GLY A 85 11.08 -21.02 -5.18
CA GLY A 85 11.92 -20.80 -3.99
C GLY A 85 11.17 -20.27 -2.76
N ALA A 86 9.97 -19.69 -2.94
CA ALA A 86 9.10 -19.26 -1.83
C ALA A 86 8.23 -20.42 -1.27
N ALA A 87 8.79 -21.63 -1.20
CA ALA A 87 8.09 -22.83 -0.74
C ALA A 87 7.50 -22.64 0.68
N SER A 88 6.50 -23.45 1.04
CA SER A 88 5.72 -23.41 2.28
C SER A 88 6.50 -23.83 3.52
N ASP A 89 7.63 -23.19 3.77
CA ASP A 89 8.30 -23.29 5.05
C ASP A 89 7.67 -22.27 6.01
N ASP A 90 6.63 -22.72 6.72
CA ASP A 90 5.94 -21.92 7.73
C ASP A 90 6.81 -21.71 8.99
N THR A 91 7.96 -22.42 9.11
CA THR A 91 8.94 -22.27 10.20
C THR A 91 10.04 -21.25 9.90
N ALA A 92 10.24 -20.92 8.62
CA ALA A 92 11.20 -19.91 8.21
C ALA A 92 10.80 -18.50 8.70
N VAL A 93 11.80 -17.69 9.04
CA VAL A 93 11.59 -16.30 9.42
C VAL A 93 11.49 -15.44 8.15
N TRP A 94 10.38 -14.73 8.01
CA TRP A 94 10.12 -13.83 6.89
C TRP A 94 9.93 -12.41 7.39
N MET A 95 10.29 -11.44 6.56
CA MET A 95 10.00 -10.01 6.76
C MET A 95 9.38 -9.42 5.49
N ARG A 96 8.66 -8.30 5.66
CA ARG A 96 8.39 -7.41 4.54
C ARG A 96 9.64 -6.62 4.19
N ALA A 97 9.82 -6.38 2.90
CA ALA A 97 10.93 -5.69 2.31
C ALA A 97 10.39 -4.67 1.30
N ASP A 98 9.63 -3.68 1.78
CA ASP A 98 8.97 -2.75 0.87
C ASP A 98 9.98 -1.79 0.22
N PRO A 99 10.01 -1.65 -1.12
CA PRO A 99 10.89 -0.70 -1.79
C PRO A 99 10.49 0.74 -1.44
N VAL A 100 11.49 1.58 -1.13
CA VAL A 100 11.27 2.96 -0.70
C VAL A 100 12.30 3.91 -1.29
N HIS A 101 11.94 5.20 -1.30
CA HIS A 101 12.86 6.29 -1.54
C HIS A 101 13.03 7.08 -0.23
N LEU A 102 14.26 7.10 0.28
CA LEU A 102 14.65 7.91 1.42
C LEU A 102 15.14 9.27 0.92
N ARG A 103 14.50 10.33 1.38
CA ARG A 103 14.80 11.71 0.99
C ARG A 103 15.30 12.51 2.18
N LEU A 104 16.45 13.15 2.02
CA LEU A 104 16.94 14.12 2.99
C LEU A 104 16.06 15.38 2.97
N ASN A 105 15.55 15.77 4.14
CA ASN A 105 14.80 17.00 4.35
C ASN A 105 15.28 17.70 5.62
N ARG A 106 16.08 18.75 5.47
CA ARG A 106 16.80 19.42 6.57
C ARG A 106 17.64 18.42 7.36
N ASP A 107 17.24 18.14 8.58
CA ASP A 107 17.86 17.23 9.56
C ASP A 107 17.19 15.86 9.62
N GLN A 108 16.20 15.59 8.76
CA GLN A 108 15.40 14.37 8.77
C GLN A 108 15.58 13.56 7.49
N LEU A 109 15.56 12.24 7.61
CA LEU A 109 15.55 11.33 6.47
C LEU A 109 14.15 10.75 6.31
N LEU A 110 13.37 11.31 5.38
CA LEU A 110 11.96 10.97 5.21
C LEU A 110 11.78 9.74 4.32
N LEU A 111 10.92 8.82 4.74
CA LEU A 111 10.56 7.65 3.95
C LEU A 111 9.41 7.96 2.97
N ILE A 112 9.62 7.68 1.69
CA ILE A 112 8.59 7.69 0.65
C ILE A 112 8.36 6.25 0.16
N PRO A 113 7.15 5.69 0.31
CA PRO A 113 6.85 4.33 -0.14
C PRO A 113 6.69 4.25 -1.66
N ALA A 114 7.01 3.10 -2.25
CA ALA A 114 6.88 2.87 -3.71
C ALA A 114 5.48 3.16 -4.27
N SER A 115 4.43 2.96 -3.49
CA SER A 115 3.04 3.28 -3.90
C SER A 115 2.79 4.76 -4.23
N MET A 116 3.72 5.66 -3.86
CA MET A 116 3.64 7.09 -4.17
C MET A 116 4.35 7.48 -5.47
N PHE A 117 5.19 6.60 -6.03
CA PHE A 117 6.00 6.91 -7.20
C PHE A 117 6.02 5.83 -8.28
N GLY A 118 5.42 4.66 -8.01
CA GLY A 118 5.27 3.55 -8.95
C GLY A 118 6.58 2.82 -9.22
N VAL A 119 6.58 1.51 -9.06
CA VAL A 119 7.68 0.63 -9.47
C VAL A 119 7.14 -0.41 -10.43
N GLN A 120 7.81 -0.62 -11.55
CA GLN A 120 7.41 -1.63 -12.54
C GLN A 120 7.92 -3.00 -12.12
N ARG A 121 7.25 -4.05 -12.59
CA ARG A 121 7.61 -5.44 -12.28
C ARG A 121 9.05 -5.78 -12.69
N ALA A 122 9.45 -5.41 -13.91
CA ALA A 122 10.80 -5.67 -14.40
C ALA A 122 11.89 -4.93 -13.59
N GLU A 123 11.59 -3.74 -13.09
CA GLU A 123 12.51 -2.97 -12.24
C GLU A 123 12.68 -3.66 -10.88
N ALA A 124 11.55 -4.05 -10.26
CA ALA A 124 11.58 -4.78 -9.00
C ALA A 124 12.34 -6.11 -9.11
N GLU A 125 12.15 -6.85 -10.20
CA GLU A 125 12.86 -8.10 -10.46
C GLU A 125 14.37 -7.88 -10.62
N ARG A 126 14.82 -6.88 -11.38
CA ARG A 126 16.25 -6.53 -11.53
C ARG A 126 16.89 -6.12 -10.21
N LEU A 127 16.21 -5.26 -9.43
CA LEU A 127 16.72 -4.82 -8.12
C LEU A 127 16.81 -5.99 -7.13
N VAL A 128 15.80 -6.85 -7.09
CA VAL A 128 15.83 -8.05 -6.23
C VAL A 128 16.91 -9.04 -6.67
N GLU A 129 17.15 -9.20 -7.97
CA GLU A 129 18.24 -10.05 -8.46
C GLU A 129 19.60 -9.56 -7.94
N ALA A 130 19.87 -8.25 -8.02
CA ALA A 130 21.09 -7.66 -7.49
C ALA A 130 21.24 -7.88 -5.98
N LEU A 131 20.16 -7.65 -5.21
CA LEU A 131 20.13 -7.90 -3.77
C LEU A 131 20.42 -9.37 -3.44
N ASN A 132 19.79 -10.31 -4.15
CA ASN A 132 19.98 -11.74 -3.93
C ASN A 132 21.40 -12.21 -4.26
N ARG A 133 22.03 -11.63 -5.28
CA ARG A 133 23.43 -11.92 -5.61
C ARG A 133 24.37 -11.51 -4.49
N HIS A 134 24.11 -10.36 -3.86
CA HIS A 134 24.96 -9.79 -2.82
C HIS A 134 24.74 -10.43 -1.44
N PHE A 135 23.48 -10.63 -1.05
CA PHE A 135 23.11 -11.13 0.28
C PHE A 135 22.93 -12.65 0.36
N ALA A 136 23.42 -13.39 -0.64
CA ALA A 136 23.33 -14.85 -0.69
C ALA A 136 23.79 -15.50 0.62
N GLY A 137 22.96 -16.38 1.17
CA GLY A 137 23.22 -17.07 2.45
C GLY A 137 22.86 -16.27 3.72
N GLN A 138 22.49 -15.00 3.59
CA GLN A 138 21.98 -14.16 4.69
C GLN A 138 20.52 -13.79 4.50
N LEU A 139 20.14 -13.35 3.29
CA LEU A 139 18.79 -12.93 2.95
C LEU A 139 18.42 -13.39 1.54
N SER A 140 17.18 -13.82 1.38
CA SER A 140 16.58 -14.13 0.07
C SER A 140 15.35 -13.26 -0.16
N PHE A 141 15.44 -12.31 -1.09
CA PHE A 141 14.40 -11.36 -1.48
C PHE A 141 13.51 -11.93 -2.57
N PHE A 142 12.22 -11.57 -2.51
CA PHE A 142 11.17 -12.03 -3.42
C PHE A 142 10.26 -10.87 -3.84
N PRO A 143 10.19 -10.50 -5.12
CA PRO A 143 9.35 -9.40 -5.60
C PRO A 143 7.92 -9.90 -5.85
N LEU A 144 7.18 -10.21 -4.78
CA LEU A 144 5.81 -10.76 -4.87
C LEU A 144 4.89 -9.81 -5.67
N HIS A 145 5.01 -8.51 -5.41
CA HIS A 145 4.39 -7.43 -6.16
C HIS A 145 5.42 -6.31 -6.38
N PRO A 146 5.34 -5.49 -7.44
CA PRO A 146 6.36 -4.48 -7.72
C PRO A 146 6.64 -3.52 -6.55
N GLU A 147 5.59 -3.22 -5.77
CA GLU A 147 5.65 -2.33 -4.60
C GLU A 147 5.63 -3.07 -3.24
N ARG A 148 5.59 -4.40 -3.24
CA ARG A 148 5.58 -5.23 -2.02
C ARG A 148 6.51 -6.42 -2.24
N TRP A 149 7.69 -6.36 -1.63
CA TRP A 149 8.60 -7.49 -1.61
C TRP A 149 8.58 -8.15 -0.23
N CYS A 150 9.00 -9.40 -0.19
CA CYS A 150 9.30 -10.11 1.04
C CYS A 150 10.76 -10.54 1.04
N VAL A 151 11.30 -10.76 2.22
CA VAL A 151 12.62 -11.34 2.39
C VAL A 151 12.55 -12.50 3.39
N ARG A 152 13.19 -13.62 3.05
CA ARG A 152 13.42 -14.74 3.96
C ARG A 152 14.78 -14.53 4.63
N VAL A 153 14.81 -14.65 5.95
CA VAL A 153 16.05 -14.62 6.72
C VAL A 153 16.66 -16.01 6.69
N GLU A 154 17.87 -16.11 6.14
CA GLU A 154 18.59 -17.39 6.01
C GLU A 154 19.36 -17.71 7.30
N ALA A 155 19.87 -18.95 7.39
CA ALA A 155 20.60 -19.44 8.56
C ALA A 155 21.76 -18.53 9.00
N GLY A 156 22.42 -17.83 8.07
CA GLY A 156 23.51 -16.90 8.38
C GLY A 156 23.10 -15.67 9.19
N LEU A 157 21.80 -15.34 9.26
CA LEU A 157 21.26 -14.18 9.97
C LEU A 157 20.11 -14.55 10.93
N ALA A 158 19.78 -15.84 11.07
CA ALA A 158 18.66 -16.31 11.89
C ALA A 158 18.79 -15.90 13.36
N ASP A 159 20.01 -15.92 13.91
CA ASP A 159 20.31 -15.47 15.28
C ASP A 159 19.98 -13.99 15.51
N ALA A 160 20.10 -13.18 14.46
CA ALA A 160 19.88 -11.74 14.52
C ALA A 160 18.42 -11.33 14.40
N ALA A 161 17.54 -12.23 13.98
CA ALA A 161 16.11 -11.96 13.90
C ALA A 161 15.41 -12.08 15.26
N GLY A 162 16.02 -12.77 16.23
CA GLY A 162 15.47 -12.95 17.57
C GLY A 162 15.36 -11.62 18.33
N GLY A 163 14.15 -11.27 18.78
CA GLY A 163 13.87 -10.04 19.53
C GLY A 163 14.00 -8.76 18.70
N LEU A 164 13.99 -8.86 17.37
CA LEU A 164 13.96 -7.71 16.47
C LEU A 164 12.59 -7.02 16.57
N ARG A 165 12.60 -5.72 16.84
CA ARG A 165 11.40 -4.87 16.84
C ARG A 165 11.46 -3.90 15.68
N THR A 166 10.38 -3.84 14.91
CA THR A 166 10.32 -3.02 13.70
C THR A 166 9.06 -2.17 13.66
N HIS A 167 9.04 -1.20 12.74
CA HIS A 167 7.86 -0.37 12.49
C HIS A 167 7.28 -0.69 11.12
N THR A 168 5.95 -0.70 11.01
CA THR A 168 5.27 -0.91 9.73
C THR A 168 5.61 0.21 8.75
N LEU A 169 5.50 -0.08 7.44
CA LEU A 169 5.59 0.96 6.41
C LEU A 169 4.57 2.09 6.65
N ALA A 170 3.40 1.74 7.21
CA ALA A 170 2.40 2.70 7.64
C ALA A 170 2.99 3.73 8.62
N GLU A 171 3.59 3.26 9.70
CA GLU A 171 4.03 4.12 10.79
C GLU A 171 5.19 5.03 10.40
N THR A 172 5.98 4.63 9.41
CA THR A 172 7.19 5.35 8.99
C THR A 172 6.99 6.27 7.79
N ALA A 173 6.05 5.99 6.88
CA ALA A 173 5.94 6.80 5.66
C ALA A 173 5.66 8.29 5.97
N GLY A 174 6.43 9.17 5.32
CA GLY A 174 6.41 10.61 5.50
C GLY A 174 7.05 11.10 6.80
N ARG A 175 7.72 10.23 7.57
CA ARG A 175 8.39 10.57 8.84
C ARG A 175 9.87 10.27 8.76
N ASP A 176 10.62 10.84 9.69
CA ASP A 176 12.03 10.52 9.87
C ASP A 176 12.21 9.03 10.20
N VAL A 177 13.12 8.36 9.49
CA VAL A 177 13.40 6.93 9.66
C VAL A 177 14.29 6.64 10.86
N ASN A 178 15.15 7.57 11.28
CA ASN A 178 16.15 7.30 12.32
C ASN A 178 15.56 6.77 13.63
N PRO A 179 14.45 7.35 14.17
CA PRO A 179 13.83 6.84 15.40
C PRO A 179 13.06 5.53 15.21
N ARG A 180 12.99 5.01 13.98
CA ARG A 180 12.16 3.87 13.58
C ARG A 180 12.97 2.75 12.93
N LEU A 181 14.30 2.85 12.94
CA LEU A 181 15.16 1.78 12.48
C LEU A 181 15.00 0.53 13.35
N PRO A 182 15.35 -0.67 12.84
CA PRO A 182 15.19 -1.91 13.59
C PRO A 182 15.88 -1.88 14.96
N ALA A 183 15.13 -2.17 16.01
CA ALA A 183 15.61 -2.17 17.39
C ALA A 183 15.72 -3.60 17.94
N GLY A 184 16.46 -3.77 19.04
CA GLY A 184 16.64 -5.06 19.71
C GLY A 184 18.11 -5.44 19.88
N PRO A 185 18.41 -6.67 20.32
CA PRO A 185 19.77 -7.09 20.69
C PRO A 185 20.78 -6.95 19.54
N GLN A 186 20.33 -7.12 18.29
CA GLN A 186 21.17 -7.12 17.09
C GLN A 186 20.92 -5.90 16.17
N ALA A 187 20.37 -4.80 16.70
CA ALA A 187 20.02 -3.59 15.94
C ALA A 187 21.18 -3.08 15.05
N MET A 188 22.40 -3.01 15.59
CA MET A 188 23.57 -2.55 14.84
C MET A 188 23.96 -3.45 13.66
N ARG A 189 23.63 -4.75 13.72
CA ARG A 189 23.83 -5.68 12.59
C ARG A 189 22.84 -5.35 11.48
N TRP A 190 21.58 -5.11 11.83
CA TRP A 190 20.55 -4.70 10.88
C TRP A 190 20.81 -3.31 10.29
N HIS A 191 21.31 -2.34 11.07
CA HIS A 191 21.68 -1.02 10.55
C HIS A 191 22.81 -1.11 9.52
N ARG A 192 23.83 -1.94 9.77
CA ARG A 192 24.91 -2.19 8.79
C ARG A 192 24.36 -2.81 7.51
N LEU A 193 23.46 -3.79 7.63
CA LEU A 193 22.82 -4.42 6.49
C LEU A 193 21.98 -3.43 5.68
N LEU A 194 21.20 -2.57 6.34
CA LEU A 194 20.41 -1.53 5.67
C LEU A 194 21.30 -0.51 4.93
N ASN A 195 22.44 -0.13 5.53
CA ASN A 195 23.41 0.76 4.86
C ASN A 195 24.04 0.09 3.63
N GLU A 196 24.41 -1.18 3.74
CA GLU A 196 24.95 -1.96 2.62
C GLU A 196 23.93 -2.10 1.49
N LEU A 197 22.67 -2.39 1.83
CA LEU A 197 21.55 -2.43 0.89
C LEU A 197 21.36 -1.08 0.19
N GLN A 198 21.46 0.04 0.91
CA GLN A 198 21.36 1.38 0.31
C GLN A 198 22.50 1.65 -0.67
N MET A 199 23.74 1.31 -0.31
CA MET A 199 24.89 1.49 -1.20
C MET A 199 24.74 0.66 -2.47
N LEU A 200 24.29 -0.59 -2.36
CA LEU A 200 24.07 -1.47 -3.49
C LEU A 200 22.97 -0.93 -4.41
N LEU A 201 21.80 -0.60 -3.87
CA LEU A 201 20.69 -0.08 -4.67
C LEU A 201 21.03 1.24 -5.37
N HIS A 202 21.83 2.10 -4.73
CA HIS A 202 22.26 3.34 -5.35
C HIS A 202 23.11 3.13 -6.61
N ALA A 203 23.85 2.02 -6.69
CA ALA A 203 24.71 1.70 -7.83
C ALA A 203 23.98 0.96 -8.98
N GLU A 204 22.70 0.63 -8.82
CA GLU A 204 21.95 -0.14 -9.82
C GLU A 204 21.48 0.72 -10.99
N ALA A 205 21.78 0.29 -12.22
CA ALA A 205 21.40 0.98 -13.46
C ALA A 205 19.88 1.19 -13.61
N VAL A 206 19.06 0.38 -12.93
CA VAL A 206 17.60 0.59 -12.85
C VAL A 206 17.28 1.97 -12.28
N ASN A 207 18.04 2.44 -11.28
CA ASN A 207 17.82 3.75 -10.68
C ASN A 207 18.29 4.88 -11.59
N ASP A 208 19.38 4.72 -12.35
CA ASP A 208 19.78 5.69 -13.39
C ASP A 208 18.69 5.85 -14.45
N GLU A 209 18.09 4.74 -14.88
CA GLU A 209 16.98 4.74 -15.85
C GLU A 209 15.74 5.45 -15.30
N ARG A 210 15.43 5.28 -14.01
CA ARG A 210 14.32 5.96 -13.32
C ARG A 210 14.57 7.46 -13.20
N GLU A 211 15.77 7.84 -12.79
CA GLU A 211 16.16 9.24 -12.68
C GLU A 211 16.15 9.95 -14.03
N ALA A 212 16.58 9.27 -15.10
CA ALA A 212 16.50 9.79 -16.47
C ALA A 212 15.04 10.09 -16.92
N ARG A 213 14.04 9.42 -16.32
CA ARG A 213 12.61 9.68 -16.54
C ARG A 213 12.01 10.66 -15.53
N GLY A 214 12.80 11.19 -14.60
CA GLY A 214 12.34 12.06 -13.52
C GLY A 214 11.57 11.33 -12.42
N GLU A 215 11.71 10.00 -12.33
CA GLU A 215 11.10 9.17 -11.30
C GLU A 215 12.05 9.02 -10.10
N PRO A 216 11.55 9.00 -8.86
CA PRO A 216 12.37 8.68 -7.69
C PRO A 216 13.05 7.31 -7.80
N ALA A 217 14.34 7.27 -7.47
CA ALA A 217 15.10 6.03 -7.30
C ALA A 217 14.57 5.19 -6.14
N VAL A 218 14.61 3.87 -6.26
CA VAL A 218 14.45 2.94 -5.14
C VAL A 218 15.81 2.81 -4.46
N ASN A 219 16.09 3.68 -3.49
CA ASN A 219 17.41 3.78 -2.84
C ASN A 219 17.50 3.03 -1.50
N SER A 220 16.40 2.44 -1.04
CA SER A 220 16.38 1.59 0.15
C SER A 220 15.21 0.62 0.13
N VAL A 221 15.19 -0.27 1.12
CA VAL A 221 14.13 -1.23 1.38
C VAL A 221 13.76 -1.10 2.85
N TRP A 222 12.47 -0.94 3.14
CA TRP A 222 11.96 -0.92 4.49
C TRP A 222 11.72 -2.35 4.97
N LEU A 223 12.58 -2.82 5.89
CA LEU A 223 12.49 -4.14 6.50
C LEU A 223 11.63 -4.10 7.76
N TRP A 224 10.55 -4.88 7.80
CA TRP A 224 9.66 -4.92 8.95
C TRP A 224 8.86 -6.22 9.08
N GLY A 225 8.35 -6.45 10.28
CA GLY A 225 7.49 -7.57 10.62
C GLY A 225 8.19 -8.92 10.48
N ALA A 226 9.29 -9.08 11.20
CA ALA A 226 10.04 -10.34 11.25
C ALA A 226 9.28 -11.39 12.04
N GLY A 227 9.06 -12.54 11.43
CA GLY A 227 8.51 -13.68 12.13
C GLY A 227 8.23 -14.88 11.23
N ALA A 228 8.13 -16.04 11.86
CA ALA A 228 7.52 -17.22 11.26
C ALA A 228 6.00 -17.11 11.32
N LEU A 229 5.30 -17.99 10.59
CA LEU A 229 3.84 -17.98 10.62
C LEU A 229 3.35 -18.52 11.99
N PRO A 230 2.44 -17.83 12.71
CA PRO A 230 1.97 -18.32 13.99
C PRO A 230 1.07 -19.55 13.80
N ALA A 231 1.25 -20.56 14.65
CA ALA A 231 0.56 -21.84 14.52
C ALA A 231 -0.94 -21.77 14.89
N ASN A 232 -1.31 -20.90 15.83
CA ASN A 232 -2.63 -20.88 16.47
C ASN A 232 -3.36 -19.55 16.30
N LEU A 233 -3.53 -19.08 15.05
CA LEU A 233 -4.39 -17.92 14.79
C LEU A 233 -5.85 -18.34 14.63
N ALA A 234 -6.73 -17.64 15.33
CA ALA A 234 -8.17 -17.85 15.25
C ALA A 234 -8.90 -16.51 15.33
N ALA A 235 -9.78 -16.26 14.39
CA ALA A 235 -10.57 -15.03 14.36
C ALA A 235 -12.06 -15.33 14.57
N PRO A 236 -12.82 -14.39 15.15
CA PRO A 236 -14.23 -14.59 15.41
C PRO A 236 -15.14 -14.43 14.18
N TRP A 237 -14.57 -14.13 13.00
CA TRP A 237 -15.30 -13.87 11.76
C TRP A 237 -15.36 -15.10 10.88
N GLN A 238 -16.37 -15.21 10.02
CA GLN A 238 -16.42 -16.22 8.95
C GLN A 238 -15.83 -15.70 7.63
N THR A 239 -15.78 -14.37 7.45
CA THR A 239 -15.24 -13.75 6.25
C THR A 239 -14.46 -12.48 6.57
N ILE A 240 -13.36 -12.25 5.84
CA ILE A 240 -12.66 -10.97 5.78
C ILE A 240 -12.78 -10.44 4.36
N THR A 241 -13.23 -9.19 4.23
CA THR A 241 -13.23 -8.44 2.96
C THR A 241 -12.17 -7.35 3.06
N ALA A 242 -11.11 -7.43 2.25
CA ALA A 242 -9.98 -6.50 2.29
C ALA A 242 -9.15 -6.56 0.99
N GLU A 243 -8.53 -5.45 0.61
CA GLU A 243 -7.54 -5.39 -0.49
C GLU A 243 -6.13 -5.76 0.02
N ASP A 244 -5.83 -5.41 1.26
CA ASP A 244 -4.53 -5.56 1.90
C ASP A 244 -4.05 -7.02 1.96
N ALA A 245 -2.79 -7.21 1.57
CA ALA A 245 -2.16 -8.53 1.51
C ALA A 245 -2.00 -9.17 2.90
N LEU A 246 -1.77 -8.38 3.95
CA LEU A 246 -1.64 -8.91 5.31
C LEU A 246 -3.00 -9.39 5.82
N ALA A 247 -4.07 -8.63 5.59
CA ALA A 247 -5.44 -9.07 5.91
C ALA A 247 -5.84 -10.35 5.14
N ARG A 248 -5.46 -10.46 3.86
CA ARG A 248 -5.66 -11.69 3.06
C ARG A 248 -4.85 -12.86 3.63
N GLY A 249 -3.60 -12.64 4.02
CA GLY A 249 -2.73 -13.64 4.64
C GLY A 249 -3.27 -14.15 5.97
N LEU A 250 -3.76 -13.24 6.82
CA LEU A 250 -4.41 -13.57 8.09
C LEU A 250 -5.68 -14.39 7.89
N ALA A 251 -6.52 -14.01 6.92
CA ALA A 251 -7.71 -14.78 6.58
C ALA A 251 -7.34 -16.24 6.27
N GLN A 252 -6.27 -16.48 5.50
CA GLN A 252 -5.83 -17.83 5.19
C GLN A 252 -5.22 -18.56 6.39
N ALA A 253 -4.44 -17.87 7.22
CA ALA A 253 -3.86 -18.47 8.42
C ALA A 253 -4.96 -18.89 9.43
N CYS A 254 -6.04 -18.12 9.51
CA CYS A 254 -7.19 -18.39 10.37
C CYS A 254 -8.26 -19.30 9.72
N GLY A 255 -8.08 -19.75 8.47
CA GLY A 255 -9.09 -20.54 7.75
C GLY A 255 -10.39 -19.79 7.39
N LEU A 256 -10.34 -18.46 7.29
CA LEU A 256 -11.47 -17.59 6.96
C LEU A 256 -11.65 -17.48 5.45
N ARG A 257 -12.89 -17.20 5.02
CA ARG A 257 -13.14 -16.85 3.61
C ARG A 257 -12.71 -15.41 3.35
N HIS A 258 -11.67 -15.23 2.53
CA HIS A 258 -11.29 -13.93 2.00
C HIS A 258 -12.22 -13.52 0.84
N ARG A 259 -12.51 -12.22 0.73
CA ARG A 259 -13.23 -11.62 -0.38
C ARG A 259 -12.57 -10.31 -0.78
N GLU A 260 -12.64 -9.98 -2.07
CA GLU A 260 -12.24 -8.66 -2.54
C GLU A 260 -13.28 -7.59 -2.12
N PRO A 261 -12.83 -6.37 -1.80
CA PRO A 261 -13.73 -5.26 -1.53
C PRO A 261 -14.66 -5.00 -2.71
N PRO A 262 -15.98 -4.85 -2.46
CA PRO A 262 -16.90 -4.46 -3.50
C PRO A 262 -16.76 -2.97 -3.82
N ALA A 263 -17.27 -2.56 -4.98
CA ALA A 263 -17.27 -1.15 -5.37
C ALA A 263 -18.13 -0.28 -4.45
N ASP A 264 -19.14 -0.85 -3.79
CA ASP A 264 -20.04 -0.14 -2.90
C ASP A 264 -20.67 -1.06 -1.83
N ALA A 265 -21.29 -0.44 -0.81
CA ALA A 265 -21.92 -1.14 0.31
C ALA A 265 -23.14 -1.98 -0.11
N ARG A 266 -23.84 -1.63 -1.18
CA ARG A 266 -25.01 -2.38 -1.65
C ARG A 266 -24.55 -3.73 -2.23
N GLN A 267 -23.54 -3.72 -3.09
CA GLN A 267 -22.93 -4.94 -3.61
C GLN A 267 -22.34 -5.81 -2.50
N TRP A 268 -21.81 -5.20 -1.44
CA TRP A 268 -21.37 -5.94 -0.27
C TRP A 268 -22.52 -6.70 0.39
N LEU A 269 -23.62 -5.98 0.70
CA LEU A 269 -24.81 -6.54 1.36
C LEU A 269 -25.48 -7.63 0.52
N GLU A 270 -25.58 -7.44 -0.80
CA GLU A 270 -26.18 -8.41 -1.73
C GLU A 270 -25.40 -9.74 -1.80
N ARG A 271 -24.08 -9.71 -1.52
CA ARG A 271 -23.20 -10.90 -1.59
C ARG A 271 -23.03 -11.61 -0.26
N MET A 272 -23.52 -11.05 0.85
CA MET A 272 -23.30 -11.60 2.19
C MET A 272 -24.26 -12.76 2.50
N PRO A 273 -23.78 -13.86 3.11
CA PRO A 273 -24.69 -14.79 3.77
C PRO A 273 -25.34 -14.12 4.99
N GLU A 274 -26.64 -14.33 5.21
CA GLU A 274 -27.42 -13.59 6.22
C GLU A 274 -27.00 -13.88 7.69
N ALA A 275 -26.34 -15.02 7.92
CA ALA A 275 -25.88 -15.45 9.24
C ALA A 275 -24.35 -15.44 9.34
N GLY A 276 -23.83 -14.77 10.38
CA GLY A 276 -22.39 -14.72 10.67
C GLY A 276 -21.88 -13.35 11.15
N ARG A 277 -20.60 -13.36 11.52
CA ARG A 277 -19.70 -12.25 11.81
C ARG A 277 -18.78 -12.03 10.61
N HIS A 278 -18.73 -10.81 10.11
CA HIS A 278 -17.94 -10.43 8.94
C HIS A 278 -17.06 -9.24 9.27
N LEU A 279 -15.82 -9.24 8.78
CA LEU A 279 -14.94 -8.08 8.82
C LEU A 279 -14.85 -7.46 7.43
N LEU A 280 -15.10 -6.15 7.34
CA LEU A 280 -14.83 -5.35 6.16
C LEU A 280 -13.75 -4.32 6.50
N VAL A 281 -12.62 -4.39 5.82
CA VAL A 281 -11.52 -3.44 5.94
C VAL A 281 -11.59 -2.49 4.74
N LEU A 282 -11.63 -1.18 5.00
CA LEU A 282 -11.61 -0.13 3.98
C LEU A 282 -10.20 0.46 3.82
N ASP A 283 -9.23 -0.40 3.55
CA ASP A 283 -7.81 -0.08 3.49
C ASP A 283 -7.42 0.80 2.29
N ALA A 284 -8.21 0.81 1.21
CA ALA A 284 -8.04 1.75 0.09
C ALA A 284 -8.09 3.24 0.52
N LEU A 285 -8.72 3.57 1.65
CA LEU A 285 -8.78 4.93 2.17
C LEU A 285 -7.44 5.40 2.77
N ARG A 286 -6.60 4.46 3.23
CA ARG A 286 -5.30 4.74 3.86
C ARG A 286 -4.31 5.35 2.87
N ALA A 287 -4.30 4.89 1.63
CA ALA A 287 -3.43 5.41 0.57
C ALA A 287 -3.83 6.84 0.14
N ARG A 288 -5.14 7.12 0.08
CA ARG A 288 -5.70 8.37 -0.47
C ARG A 288 -5.60 9.56 0.49
N TRP A 289 -5.73 9.31 1.79
CA TRP A 289 -5.52 10.33 2.84
C TRP A 289 -4.09 10.91 2.80
N ARG A 290 -3.09 10.04 2.60
CA ARG A 290 -1.67 10.42 2.60
C ARG A 290 -1.24 11.20 1.37
N TRP A 291 -1.90 10.99 0.23
CA TRP A 291 -1.68 11.78 -0.98
C TRP A 291 -2.11 13.24 -0.81
N ALA A 292 -3.19 13.51 -0.07
CA ALA A 292 -3.67 14.86 0.19
C ALA A 292 -2.71 15.63 1.13
N THR A 293 -2.19 14.97 2.16
CA THR A 293 -1.18 15.56 3.06
C THR A 293 0.21 15.66 2.42
N TRP A 294 0.55 14.75 1.50
CA TRP A 294 1.73 14.88 0.65
C TRP A 294 1.64 16.11 -0.24
N LYS A 295 0.51 16.41 -0.89
CA LYS A 295 0.37 17.62 -1.72
C LYS A 295 0.47 18.92 -0.92
N SER A 296 0.00 18.97 0.32
CA SER A 296 0.19 20.14 1.17
C SER A 296 1.64 20.30 1.63
N GLY A 297 2.37 19.21 1.89
CA GLY A 297 3.83 19.22 2.13
C GLY A 297 4.68 19.41 0.88
N ALA A 298 4.18 19.02 -0.30
CA ALA A 298 4.81 19.18 -1.61
C ALA A 298 4.58 20.57 -2.21
N ARG A 299 4.06 21.55 -1.45
CA ARG A 299 4.13 22.96 -1.86
C ARG A 299 5.58 23.46 -2.01
N ASP A 300 6.55 22.74 -1.46
CA ASP A 300 8.00 22.96 -1.67
C ASP A 300 8.58 22.30 -2.94
N TRP A 301 7.77 21.64 -3.78
CA TRP A 301 8.21 21.13 -5.09
C TRP A 301 8.44 22.24 -6.13
N ASN A 302 8.05 23.49 -5.83
CA ASN A 302 8.26 24.66 -6.69
C ASN A 302 9.72 25.18 -6.75
N ARG A 303 10.70 24.45 -6.20
CA ARG A 303 12.12 24.84 -6.27
C ARG A 303 12.97 24.01 -7.23
N TRP A 304 12.37 23.08 -7.97
CA TRP A 304 12.98 22.47 -9.15
C TRP A 304 12.46 23.20 -10.40
N SER A 305 13.25 24.21 -10.76
CA SER A 305 13.07 25.07 -11.92
C SER A 305 13.07 24.31 -13.23
N TRP A 306 11.99 24.42 -14.00
CA TRP A 306 12.03 24.29 -15.46
C TRP A 306 11.92 25.68 -16.09
N PRO A 307 12.79 26.05 -17.04
CA PRO A 307 12.72 27.33 -17.73
C PRO A 307 11.57 27.29 -18.75
N GLY A 308 10.52 28.07 -18.50
CA GLY A 308 9.51 28.37 -19.53
C GLY A 308 8.07 28.17 -19.11
N SER A 309 7.55 28.99 -18.20
CA SER A 309 6.16 29.44 -18.31
C SER A 309 6.00 30.80 -17.66
N ARG A 310 5.44 31.74 -18.43
CA ARG A 310 5.25 33.13 -18.02
C ARG A 310 4.23 33.18 -16.89
N ARG A 311 4.52 34.03 -15.90
CA ARG A 311 3.61 34.36 -14.80
C ARG A 311 2.24 34.78 -15.33
N CYS A 312 1.20 34.12 -14.86
CA CYS A 312 -0.11 34.74 -14.71
C CYS A 312 -0.42 34.80 -13.21
N SER A 313 -0.45 36.02 -12.68
CA SER A 313 -0.90 36.32 -11.31
C SER A 313 -2.44 36.33 -11.24
N PRO A 314 -3.03 36.10 -10.05
CA PRO A 314 -4.44 35.72 -9.82
C PRO A 314 -5.35 36.98 -9.69
N PRO A 315 -6.70 36.86 -9.73
CA PRO A 315 -7.48 36.24 -8.64
C PRO A 315 -8.62 35.33 -9.13
N CYS A 316 -8.88 34.18 -8.47
CA CYS A 316 -10.24 33.63 -8.38
C CYS A 316 -10.39 32.61 -7.23
N ASN A 317 -11.39 32.91 -6.41
CA ASN A 317 -11.95 32.29 -5.20
C ASN A 317 -11.94 30.73 -5.11
N PRO A 318 -11.67 30.14 -3.92
CA PRO A 318 -11.87 28.71 -3.67
C PRO A 318 -13.33 28.45 -3.28
N GLY A 319 -14.17 28.13 -4.25
CA GLY A 319 -15.59 27.88 -3.98
C GLY A 319 -16.37 27.38 -5.19
N ALA A 320 -15.98 26.23 -5.77
CA ALA A 320 -16.82 25.48 -6.69
C ALA A 320 -16.27 24.06 -6.92
N TRP A 321 -16.65 23.09 -6.09
CA TRP A 321 -16.54 21.67 -6.48
C TRP A 321 -17.85 21.29 -7.17
N ALA A 322 -17.89 21.48 -8.49
CA ALA A 322 -18.99 21.07 -9.33
C ALA A 322 -19.05 19.53 -9.41
N CYS A 323 -20.19 19.01 -8.97
CA CYS A 323 -20.63 17.64 -9.16
C CYS A 323 -20.65 17.29 -10.66
N SER A 324 -19.78 16.38 -11.12
CA SER A 324 -19.82 15.86 -12.48
C SER A 324 -20.32 14.41 -12.48
N ARG A 325 -21.62 14.27 -12.79
CA ARG A 325 -22.24 13.02 -13.23
C ARG A 325 -21.58 12.55 -14.53
N TRP A 326 -21.11 11.31 -14.56
CA TRP A 326 -20.70 10.63 -15.79
C TRP A 326 -21.93 10.05 -16.51
N ARG A 327 -22.18 10.48 -17.75
CA ARG A 327 -23.01 9.75 -18.73
C ARG A 327 -22.07 9.11 -19.75
N PRO A 328 -22.28 7.85 -20.16
CA PRO A 328 -21.48 7.20 -21.18
C PRO A 328 -21.87 7.72 -22.57
N ALA A 329 -20.89 8.19 -23.35
CA ALA A 329 -21.09 8.61 -24.73
C ALA A 329 -20.87 7.42 -25.68
N THR A 330 -21.96 6.93 -26.28
CA THR A 330 -21.95 6.05 -27.46
C THR A 330 -21.57 6.85 -28.70
N LYS A 331 -20.54 6.41 -29.43
CA LYS A 331 -20.18 6.96 -30.75
C LYS A 331 -21.21 6.52 -31.80
N ARG A 332 -22.04 7.46 -32.29
CA ARG A 332 -22.72 7.34 -33.60
C ARG A 332 -21.99 8.23 -34.62
N ARG A 333 -21.55 7.61 -35.72
CA ARG A 333 -21.00 8.29 -36.91
C ARG A 333 -22.10 9.15 -37.55
N ALA A 334 -21.81 10.42 -37.77
CA ALA A 334 -22.59 11.27 -38.66
C ALA A 334 -21.99 11.23 -40.07
N SER A 335 -22.79 10.77 -41.02
CA SER A 335 -22.58 10.87 -42.46
C SER A 335 -22.58 12.34 -42.90
N ARG A 336 -21.53 12.80 -43.57
CA ARG A 336 -21.56 14.02 -44.38
C ARG A 336 -21.60 13.65 -45.87
N SER A 337 -22.59 14.23 -46.51
CA SER A 337 -22.94 14.24 -47.92
C SER A 337 -21.83 14.84 -48.80
N ARG A 338 -21.66 14.28 -50.01
CA ARG A 338 -20.98 14.90 -51.15
C ARG A 338 -22.02 15.27 -52.22
N PRO A 339 -21.87 16.39 -52.95
CA PRO A 339 -22.78 16.75 -54.03
C PRO A 339 -22.39 16.11 -55.37
N ARG A 340 -23.37 16.18 -56.28
CA ARG A 340 -23.53 15.54 -57.60
C ARG A 340 -22.44 15.81 -58.64
N ALA A 341 -22.27 14.83 -59.54
CA ALA A 341 -22.12 15.05 -60.98
C ALA A 341 -22.94 14.00 -61.75
N ALA A 342 -23.76 14.47 -62.69
CA ALA A 342 -24.43 13.68 -63.74
C ALA A 342 -23.35 13.14 -64.72
N THR A 343 -23.55 12.11 -65.54
CA THR A 343 -24.46 12.10 -66.70
C THR A 343 -24.41 10.72 -67.40
N CYS A 344 -25.57 10.29 -67.90
CA CYS A 344 -25.89 9.45 -69.07
C CYS A 344 -25.45 7.98 -69.28
N ALA A 345 -26.47 7.28 -69.83
CA ALA A 345 -26.50 6.11 -70.72
C ALA A 345 -26.29 4.72 -70.08
N ALA A 346 -26.91 3.62 -70.50
CA ALA A 346 -28.09 3.28 -71.32
C ALA A 346 -28.15 1.73 -71.31
N SER A 347 -29.32 1.13 -71.59
CA SER A 347 -29.57 -0.31 -71.92
C SER A 347 -29.20 -1.35 -70.84
N GLY A 348 -29.96 -2.40 -70.54
CA GLY A 348 -31.01 -3.10 -71.27
C GLY A 348 -30.68 -4.61 -71.27
N ALA A 349 -31.68 -5.44 -70.95
CA ALA A 349 -31.71 -6.91 -71.03
C ALA A 349 -30.85 -7.67 -69.99
N ALA A 350 -31.29 -8.77 -69.36
CA ALA A 350 -32.48 -9.61 -69.49
C ALA A 350 -32.86 -10.19 -68.13
#